data_AF-A0A1L9TKP6-F1
#
_entry.id   AF-A0A1L9TKP6-F1
#
_cell.length_a   1.000
_cell.length_b   1.000
_cell.length_c   1.000
_cell.angle_alpha   90.00
_cell.angle_beta   90.00
_cell.angle_gamma   90.00
#
_symmetry.space_group_name_H-M   'P 1'
#
loop_
_entity.id
_entity.type
_entity.pdbx_description
1 polymer ?
#
loop_
_entity_poly.entity_id
_entity_poly.type
_entity_poly.pdbx_seq_one_letter_code
_entity_poly.pdbx_strand_id
1 'polypeptide(L)'
;MGGQDEVAFFSAVDFFTGEVLIHKYVQPTKRVVHWRTKVSGITPMAMNAAARAGQALPGWKSAQQALWKYADADTVLIGHCLNNDLKVLRIIHPRIVDSAILSSEAVFNLAPDVSLRRIWALKLVTKEFLSRAIQTGGKRGHDCLEDAYSARDVVIWCLRNPDKLMVWAQNARAEHEAKMEQLRKEREARAREEKEKAEKEKTEEANEGMKESEMLEQKGESNSSMERRQVLDNLELRAEPGCLVS
;
A
#
# COMPACT_ATOMS: atom_id res chain seq x y z
N MET A 1 7.11 1.74 -18.20
CA MET A 1 7.25 3.22 -18.29
C MET A 1 6.78 3.81 -16.96
N GLY A 2 7.65 4.47 -16.20
CA GLY A 2 7.27 5.09 -14.91
C GLY A 2 6.52 6.40 -15.13
N GLY A 3 5.30 6.52 -14.60
CA GLY A 3 4.57 7.79 -14.56
C GLY A 3 5.11 8.72 -13.48
N GLN A 4 5.09 10.04 -13.74
CA GLN A 4 5.39 11.07 -12.74
C GLN A 4 4.09 11.78 -12.35
N ASP A 5 3.95 12.06 -11.05
CA ASP A 5 2.85 12.88 -10.54
C ASP A 5 3.10 14.36 -10.83
N GLU A 6 2.04 15.08 -11.18
CA GLU A 6 2.07 16.52 -11.49
C GLU A 6 0.98 17.22 -10.67
N VAL A 7 1.25 18.46 -10.26
CA VAL A 7 0.28 19.30 -9.57
C VAL A 7 -0.84 19.69 -10.54
N ALA A 8 -2.09 19.52 -10.11
CA ALA A 8 -3.28 19.89 -10.89
C ALA A 8 -4.08 21.02 -10.24
N PHE A 9 -3.95 21.18 -8.93
CA PHE A 9 -4.63 22.21 -8.16
C PHE A 9 -3.82 22.42 -6.89
N PHE A 10 -3.74 23.66 -6.40
CA PHE A 10 -3.08 23.92 -5.13
C PHE A 10 -3.72 25.09 -4.40
N SER A 11 -3.78 24.96 -3.08
CA SER A 11 -4.26 26.01 -2.18
C SER A 11 -3.22 26.31 -1.11
N ALA A 12 -3.13 27.56 -0.70
CA ALA A 12 -2.34 28.03 0.42
C ALA A 12 -3.16 29.06 1.21
N VAL A 13 -3.11 28.97 2.53
CA VAL A 13 -3.79 29.87 3.44
C VAL A 13 -2.79 30.46 4.42
N ASP A 14 -3.00 31.71 4.83
CA ASP A 14 -2.21 32.31 5.89
C ASP A 14 -2.51 31.61 7.22
N PHE A 15 -1.45 31.29 7.98
CA PHE A 15 -1.60 30.52 9.21
C PHE A 15 -2.31 31.31 10.31
N PHE A 16 -2.07 32.61 10.43
CA PHE A 16 -2.60 33.39 11.55
C PHE A 16 -4.02 33.87 11.28
N THR A 17 -4.23 34.50 10.13
CA THR A 17 -5.49 35.12 9.73
C THR A 17 -6.47 34.13 9.10
N GLY A 18 -5.98 33.06 8.49
CA GLY A 18 -6.80 32.15 7.68
C GLY A 18 -7.17 32.70 6.30
N GLU A 19 -6.57 33.81 5.86
CA GLU A 19 -6.77 34.35 4.51
C GLU A 19 -6.35 33.35 3.44
N VAL A 20 -7.14 33.24 2.36
CA VAL A 20 -6.78 32.40 1.20
C VAL A 20 -5.77 33.15 0.33
N LEU A 21 -4.51 32.75 0.41
CA LEU A 21 -3.42 33.34 -0.36
C LEU A 21 -3.41 32.81 -1.80
N ILE A 22 -3.67 31.51 -1.95
CA ILE A 22 -3.68 30.82 -3.25
C ILE A 22 -4.78 29.76 -3.25
N HIS A 23 -5.50 29.67 -4.37
CA HIS A 23 -6.50 28.64 -4.62
C HIS A 23 -6.72 28.53 -6.12
N LYS A 24 -5.83 27.81 -6.82
CA LYS A 24 -5.79 27.82 -8.29
C LYS A 24 -5.55 26.44 -8.91
N TYR A 25 -6.13 26.26 -10.09
CA TYR A 25 -5.74 25.19 -11.02
C TYR A 25 -4.29 25.39 -11.47
N VAL A 26 -3.59 24.28 -11.67
CA VAL A 26 -2.25 24.26 -12.28
C VAL A 26 -2.31 23.32 -13.48
N GLN A 27 -2.16 23.85 -14.68
CA GLN A 27 -2.22 23.06 -15.90
C GLN A 27 -0.92 22.24 -16.03
N PRO A 28 -0.98 20.89 -16.02
CA PRO A 28 0.21 20.07 -16.13
C PRO A 28 0.89 20.27 -17.50
N THR A 29 2.22 20.24 -17.52
CA THR A 29 3.01 20.44 -18.76
C THR A 29 3.07 19.18 -19.63
N LYS A 30 2.81 18.01 -19.03
CA LYS A 30 2.80 16.71 -19.70
C LYS A 30 1.37 16.17 -19.80
N ARG A 31 1.15 15.22 -20.72
CA ARG A 31 -0.13 14.52 -20.87
C ARG A 31 -0.46 13.73 -19.60
N VAL A 32 -1.59 14.04 -18.98
CA VAL A 32 -2.11 13.30 -17.82
C VAL A 32 -2.85 12.05 -18.30
N VAL A 33 -2.39 10.87 -17.87
CA VAL A 33 -3.04 9.58 -18.16
C VAL A 33 -4.09 9.20 -17.12
N HIS A 34 -3.87 9.60 -15.86
CA HIS A 34 -4.75 9.28 -14.73
C HIS A 34 -4.96 10.50 -13.85
N TRP A 35 -6.16 11.08 -13.91
CA TRP A 35 -6.53 12.30 -13.16
C TRP A 35 -6.83 12.07 -11.68
N ARG A 36 -7.03 10.81 -11.28
CA ARG A 36 -7.41 10.42 -9.92
C ARG A 36 -8.60 11.24 -9.37
N THR A 37 -9.57 11.58 -10.21
CA THR A 37 -10.68 12.51 -9.88
C THR A 37 -11.44 12.16 -8.59
N LYS A 38 -11.60 10.87 -8.28
CA LYS A 38 -12.23 10.40 -7.03
C LYS A 38 -11.47 10.84 -5.76
N VAL A 39 -10.21 11.26 -5.91
CA VAL A 39 -9.35 11.77 -4.84
C VAL A 39 -9.05 13.25 -5.07
N SER A 40 -8.58 13.63 -6.26
CA SER A 40 -8.16 15.01 -6.55
C SER A 40 -9.31 16.00 -6.73
N GLY A 41 -10.52 15.52 -7.01
CA GLY A 41 -11.67 16.34 -7.40
C GLY A 41 -11.54 17.02 -8.76
N ILE A 42 -10.41 16.84 -9.46
CA ILE A 42 -10.14 17.49 -10.74
C ILE A 42 -10.53 16.56 -11.89
N THR A 43 -11.35 17.08 -12.81
CA THR A 43 -11.65 16.43 -14.09
C THR A 43 -10.83 17.05 -15.22
N PRO A 44 -10.48 16.28 -16.27
CA PRO A 44 -9.83 16.85 -17.45
C PRO A 44 -10.66 17.97 -18.10
N MET A 45 -11.99 17.83 -18.09
CA MET A 45 -12.89 18.85 -18.62
C MET A 45 -12.82 20.16 -17.83
N ALA A 46 -12.84 20.09 -16.49
CA ALA A 46 -12.73 21.26 -15.62
C ALA A 46 -11.36 21.94 -15.78
N MET A 47 -10.26 21.17 -15.83
CA MET A 47 -8.93 21.72 -16.10
C MET A 47 -8.87 22.45 -17.44
N ASN A 48 -9.38 21.83 -18.51
CA ASN A 48 -9.38 22.46 -19.84
C ASN A 48 -10.23 23.73 -19.88
N ALA A 49 -11.35 23.76 -19.17
CA ALA A 49 -12.18 24.96 -19.05
C ALA A 49 -11.43 26.07 -18.30
N ALA A 50 -10.82 25.76 -17.15
CA ALA A 50 -10.03 26.72 -16.38
C ALA A 50 -8.84 27.27 -17.17
N ALA A 51 -8.13 26.42 -17.92
CA ALA A 51 -7.02 26.83 -18.78
C ALA A 51 -7.48 27.80 -19.88
N ARG A 52 -8.58 27.48 -20.60
CA ARG A 52 -9.14 28.37 -21.63
C ARG A 52 -9.64 29.71 -21.07
N ALA A 53 -10.12 29.71 -19.83
CA ALA A 53 -10.56 30.92 -19.14
C ALA A 53 -9.41 31.74 -18.53
N GLY A 54 -8.15 31.31 -18.65
CA GLY A 54 -7.01 31.98 -18.02
C GLY A 54 -6.96 31.85 -16.50
N GLN A 55 -7.70 30.89 -15.93
CA GLN A 55 -7.82 30.65 -14.49
C GLN A 55 -6.86 29.57 -13.97
N ALA A 56 -6.08 28.94 -14.85
CA ALA A 56 -5.06 27.96 -14.49
C ALA A 56 -3.63 28.54 -14.66
N LEU A 57 -2.76 28.25 -13.71
CA LEU A 57 -1.32 28.55 -13.81
C LEU A 57 -0.66 27.56 -14.78
N PRO A 58 0.21 28.01 -15.71
CA PRO A 58 0.86 27.11 -16.65
C PRO A 58 2.03 26.38 -16.00
N GLY A 59 1.80 25.13 -15.61
CA GLY A 59 2.82 24.22 -15.05
C GLY A 59 3.24 24.52 -13.61
N TRP A 60 3.99 23.57 -13.03
CA TRP A 60 4.46 23.63 -11.65
C TRP A 60 5.38 24.84 -11.39
N LYS A 61 6.16 25.30 -12.37
CA LYS A 61 7.03 26.49 -12.22
C LYS A 61 6.23 27.75 -11.89
N SER A 62 5.09 27.93 -12.55
CA SER A 62 4.19 29.06 -12.28
C SER A 62 3.51 28.94 -10.91
N ALA A 63 3.23 27.70 -10.48
CA ALA A 63 2.75 27.44 -9.13
C ALA A 63 3.80 27.78 -8.06
N GLN A 64 5.07 27.42 -8.28
CA GLN A 64 6.18 27.83 -7.41
C GLN A 64 6.28 29.35 -7.32
N GLN A 65 6.27 30.05 -8.46
CA GLN A 65 6.30 31.52 -8.49
C GLN A 65 5.12 32.14 -7.76
N ALA A 66 3.94 31.53 -7.80
CA ALA A 66 2.79 32.00 -7.03
C ALA A 66 3.02 31.81 -5.52
N LEU A 67 3.56 30.68 -5.11
CA LEU A 67 3.90 30.41 -3.70
C LEU A 67 4.99 31.37 -3.19
N TRP A 68 6.03 31.65 -3.99
CA TRP A 68 7.14 32.52 -3.61
C TRP A 68 6.76 33.99 -3.41
N LYS A 69 5.55 34.40 -3.78
CA LYS A 69 5.02 35.73 -3.42
C LYS A 69 4.71 35.86 -1.94
N TYR A 70 4.52 34.73 -1.26
CA TYR A 70 4.09 34.68 0.14
C TYR A 70 5.05 33.88 1.03
N ALA A 71 5.94 33.09 0.45
CA ALA A 71 6.86 32.23 1.17
C ALA A 71 8.28 32.32 0.62
N ASP A 72 9.25 32.39 1.52
CA ASP A 72 10.68 32.32 1.27
C ASP A 72 11.31 31.16 2.07
N ALA A 73 12.64 31.09 2.09
CA ALA A 73 13.37 30.06 2.84
C ALA A 73 13.17 30.15 4.36
N ASP A 74 12.79 31.32 4.88
CA ASP A 74 12.60 31.56 6.31
C ASP A 74 11.16 31.30 6.78
N THR A 75 10.21 31.31 5.85
CA THR A 75 8.80 31.02 6.07
C THR A 75 8.60 29.57 6.53
N VAL A 76 7.72 29.33 7.50
CA VAL A 76 7.38 27.96 7.92
C VAL A 76 6.18 27.46 7.10
N LEU A 77 6.35 26.37 6.36
CA LEU A 77 5.25 25.72 5.65
C LEU A 77 4.54 24.72 6.55
N ILE A 78 3.22 24.76 6.55
CA ILE A 78 2.37 23.96 7.42
C ILE A 78 1.41 23.13 6.58
N GLY A 79 1.28 21.84 6.91
CA GLY A 79 0.40 20.95 6.15
C GLY A 79 0.32 19.53 6.72
N HIS A 80 -0.08 18.58 5.88
CA HIS A 80 -0.22 17.18 6.24
C HIS A 80 0.35 16.28 5.15
N CYS A 81 1.41 15.54 5.44
CA CYS A 81 2.20 14.80 4.45
C CYS A 81 2.68 15.71 3.29
N LEU A 82 3.19 16.89 3.63
CA LEU A 82 3.63 17.94 2.70
C LEU A 82 4.72 17.46 1.73
N ASN A 83 5.44 16.41 2.08
CA ASN A 83 6.41 15.79 1.17
C ASN A 83 5.78 15.39 -0.17
N ASN A 84 4.48 15.05 -0.20
CA ASN A 84 3.77 14.74 -1.44
C ASN A 84 3.55 16.00 -2.29
N ASP A 85 3.09 17.09 -1.67
CA ASP A 85 2.83 18.37 -2.32
C ASP A 85 4.13 19.01 -2.83
N LEU A 86 5.16 19.05 -1.98
CA LEU A 86 6.47 19.60 -2.32
C LEU A 86 7.16 18.79 -3.42
N LYS A 87 6.94 17.46 -3.48
CA LYS A 87 7.47 16.63 -4.57
C LYS A 87 6.88 16.99 -5.93
N VAL A 88 5.56 17.17 -6.03
CA VAL A 88 4.92 17.55 -7.30
C VAL A 88 5.18 19.01 -7.67
N LEU A 89 5.40 19.87 -6.68
CA LEU A 89 5.87 21.24 -6.87
C LEU A 89 7.37 21.33 -7.14
N ARG A 90 8.14 20.26 -6.90
CA ARG A 90 9.60 20.20 -7.04
C ARG A 90 10.32 21.22 -6.15
N ILE A 91 9.85 21.38 -4.93
CA ILE A 91 10.39 22.28 -3.92
C ILE A 91 11.09 21.46 -2.85
N ILE A 92 12.24 21.95 -2.38
CA ILE A 92 12.85 21.52 -1.12
C ILE A 92 12.74 22.73 -0.19
N HIS A 93 12.08 22.55 0.95
CA HIS A 93 11.85 23.62 1.91
C HIS A 93 12.35 23.22 3.30
N PRO A 94 13.23 24.00 3.95
CA PRO A 94 13.89 23.57 5.18
C PRO A 94 13.01 23.70 6.43
N ARG A 95 11.98 24.54 6.41
CA ARG A 95 11.17 24.87 7.60
C ARG A 95 9.73 24.38 7.43
N ILE A 96 9.46 23.19 7.91
CA ILE A 96 8.15 22.53 7.76
C ILE A 96 7.61 22.13 9.13
N VAL A 97 6.33 22.39 9.36
CA VAL A 97 5.55 21.75 10.40
C VAL A 97 4.49 20.87 9.75
N ASP A 98 4.68 19.56 9.86
CA ASP A 98 3.78 18.58 9.26
C ASP A 98 2.95 17.91 10.35
N SER A 99 1.62 18.05 10.28
CA SER A 99 0.69 17.44 11.23
C SER A 99 0.76 15.92 11.27
N ALA A 100 1.12 15.25 10.16
CA ALA A 100 1.34 13.81 10.12
C ALA A 100 2.57 13.42 10.97
N ILE A 101 3.66 14.18 10.85
CA ILE A 101 4.88 14.00 11.64
C ILE A 101 4.58 14.27 13.12
N LEU A 102 3.99 15.42 13.45
CA LEU A 102 3.65 15.79 14.82
C LEU A 102 2.83 14.70 15.52
N SER A 103 1.79 14.18 14.85
CA SER A 103 0.96 13.11 15.42
C SER A 103 1.73 11.80 15.62
N SER A 104 2.64 11.46 14.71
CA SER A 104 3.46 10.25 14.78
C SER A 104 4.52 10.33 15.86
N GLU A 105 5.22 11.46 15.95
CA GLU A 105 6.22 11.73 16.98
C GLU A 105 5.60 11.72 18.37
N ALA A 106 4.43 12.35 18.55
CA ALA A 106 3.70 12.31 19.81
C ALA A 106 3.39 10.86 20.23
N VAL A 107 2.93 10.02 19.28
CA VAL A 107 2.58 8.63 19.57
C VAL A 107 3.79 7.78 19.89
N PHE A 108 4.87 7.85 19.11
CA PHE A 108 6.00 6.93 19.24
C PHE A 108 7.19 7.49 20.01
N ASN A 109 7.14 8.76 20.43
CA ASN A 109 8.25 9.47 21.06
C ASN A 109 9.55 9.26 20.26
N LEU A 110 9.48 9.51 18.96
CA LEU A 110 10.58 9.24 18.04
C LEU A 110 11.75 10.17 18.35
N ALA A 111 12.95 9.61 18.40
CA ALA A 111 14.16 10.40 18.30
C ALA A 111 14.26 11.01 16.88
N PRO A 112 15.05 12.09 16.71
CA PRO A 112 15.41 12.58 15.40
C PRO A 112 15.92 11.43 14.50
N ASP A 113 15.62 11.51 13.20
CA ASP A 113 16.06 10.57 12.16
C ASP A 113 15.45 9.15 12.20
N VAL A 114 14.47 8.88 13.07
CA VAL A 114 13.73 7.61 13.06
C VAL A 114 12.59 7.68 12.04
N SER A 115 12.50 6.66 11.17
CA SER A 115 11.39 6.55 10.22
C SER A 115 10.05 6.50 10.93
N LEU A 116 9.06 7.22 10.39
CA LEU A 116 7.69 7.21 10.91
C LEU A 116 7.12 5.78 10.84
N ARG A 117 6.80 5.20 12.01
CA ARG A 117 6.23 3.84 12.08
C ARG A 117 4.80 3.79 11.56
N ARG A 118 4.05 4.88 11.77
CA ARG A 118 2.68 5.04 11.30
C ARG A 118 2.39 6.52 11.05
N ILE A 119 1.56 6.77 10.03
CA ILE A 119 0.96 8.07 9.74
C ILE A 119 -0.56 7.95 9.94
N TRP A 120 -1.15 8.89 10.69
CA TRP A 120 -2.59 9.01 10.81
C TRP A 120 -3.10 9.94 9.71
N ALA A 121 -4.13 9.53 8.98
CA ALA A 121 -4.70 10.33 7.91
C ALA A 121 -5.29 11.65 8.45
N LEU A 122 -5.20 12.74 7.68
CA LEU A 122 -5.77 14.04 8.02
C LEU A 122 -7.23 13.94 8.47
N LYS A 123 -8.03 13.13 7.77
CA LYS A 123 -9.43 12.88 8.10
C LYS A 123 -9.64 12.32 9.51
N LEU A 124 -8.75 11.44 9.96
CA LEU A 124 -8.81 10.85 11.29
C LEU A 124 -8.43 11.89 12.35
N VAL A 125 -7.26 12.52 12.24
CA VAL A 125 -6.81 13.50 13.23
C VAL A 125 -7.71 14.74 13.30
N THR A 126 -8.27 15.17 12.17
CA THR A 126 -9.26 16.25 12.13
C THR A 126 -10.53 15.87 12.88
N LYS A 127 -11.00 14.62 12.74
CA LYS A 127 -12.15 14.12 13.48
C LYS A 127 -11.86 14.04 14.98
N GLU A 128 -10.75 13.42 15.36
CA GLU A 128 -10.39 13.21 16.77
C GLU A 128 -10.13 14.53 17.50
N PHE A 129 -9.41 15.47 16.87
CA PHE A 129 -8.96 16.69 17.55
C PHE A 129 -9.98 17.82 17.45
N LEU A 130 -10.64 17.95 16.29
CA LEU A 130 -11.52 19.08 15.99
C LEU A 130 -13.00 18.69 15.96
N SER A 131 -13.35 17.41 16.13
CA SER A 131 -14.72 16.90 15.97
C SER A 131 -15.33 17.26 14.60
N ARG A 132 -14.49 17.43 13.58
CA ARG A 132 -14.90 17.85 12.23
C ARG A 132 -14.74 16.71 11.23
N ALA A 133 -15.79 16.44 10.45
CA ALA A 133 -15.72 15.51 9.33
C ALA A 133 -15.30 16.24 8.05
N ILE A 134 -14.24 15.77 7.41
CA ILE A 134 -13.72 16.30 6.13
C ILE A 134 -13.70 15.22 5.06
N GLN A 135 -13.47 15.62 3.81
CA GLN A 135 -13.39 14.72 2.65
C GLN A 135 -14.67 13.88 2.53
N THR A 136 -15.82 14.53 2.68
CA THR A 136 -17.17 13.93 2.62
C THR A 136 -17.76 13.97 1.20
N GLY A 137 -17.03 14.55 0.23
CA GLY A 137 -17.46 14.71 -1.16
C GLY A 137 -17.65 13.43 -1.97
N GLY A 138 -17.21 12.28 -1.44
CA GLY A 138 -17.37 10.97 -2.09
C GLY A 138 -16.70 10.91 -3.46
N LYS A 139 -17.48 10.63 -4.51
CA LYS A 139 -16.97 10.55 -5.90
C LYS A 139 -16.49 11.91 -6.45
N ARG A 140 -16.82 13.03 -5.79
CA ARG A 140 -16.37 14.37 -6.17
C ARG A 140 -14.91 14.65 -5.79
N GLY A 141 -14.24 13.75 -5.08
CA GLY A 141 -12.89 13.97 -4.60
C GLY A 141 -12.82 14.89 -3.39
N HIS A 142 -11.59 15.21 -3.01
CA HIS A 142 -11.27 16.04 -1.86
C HIS A 142 -11.23 17.51 -2.26
N ASP A 143 -11.53 18.38 -1.30
CA ASP A 143 -11.38 19.82 -1.46
C ASP A 143 -10.01 20.24 -0.90
N CYS A 144 -9.15 20.76 -1.77
CA CYS A 144 -7.79 21.15 -1.41
C CYS A 144 -7.75 22.29 -0.37
N LEU A 145 -8.76 23.17 -0.36
CA LEU A 145 -8.85 24.26 0.60
C LEU A 145 -9.35 23.75 1.96
N GLU A 146 -10.33 22.83 1.98
CA GLU A 146 -10.75 22.11 3.19
C GLU A 146 -9.57 21.39 3.85
N ASP A 147 -8.75 20.70 3.06
CA ASP A 147 -7.58 19.98 3.53
C ASP A 147 -6.53 20.96 4.10
N ALA A 148 -6.27 22.11 3.43
CA ALA A 148 -5.34 23.14 3.91
C ALA A 148 -5.77 23.73 5.26
N TYR A 149 -7.04 24.13 5.39
CA TYR A 149 -7.58 24.61 6.67
C TYR A 149 -7.52 23.53 7.75
N SER A 150 -7.78 22.27 7.40
CA SER A 150 -7.76 21.18 8.37
C SER A 150 -6.38 20.85 8.88
N ALA A 151 -5.38 20.84 8.01
CA ALA A 151 -4.00 20.68 8.45
C ALA A 151 -3.56 21.83 9.38
N ARG A 152 -3.89 23.08 9.02
CA ARG A 152 -3.65 24.26 9.86
C ARG A 152 -4.30 24.13 11.24
N ASP A 153 -5.60 23.84 11.28
CA ASP A 153 -6.37 23.80 12.52
C ASP A 153 -5.90 22.66 13.44
N VAL A 154 -5.51 21.52 12.86
CA VAL A 154 -4.91 20.40 13.60
C VAL A 154 -3.61 20.84 14.30
N VAL A 155 -2.72 21.55 13.60
CA VAL A 155 -1.48 22.06 14.19
C VAL A 155 -1.78 23.06 15.31
N ILE A 156 -2.71 24.00 15.10
CA ILE A 156 -3.14 24.95 16.13
C ILE A 156 -3.69 24.21 17.35
N TRP A 157 -4.49 23.17 17.15
CA TRP A 157 -5.04 22.37 18.24
C TRP A 157 -3.94 21.67 19.05
N CYS A 158 -2.96 21.06 18.37
CA CYS A 158 -1.82 20.41 19.03
C CYS A 158 -1.03 21.41 19.89
N LEU A 159 -0.76 22.61 19.36
CA LEU A 159 -0.04 23.67 20.09
C LEU A 159 -0.82 24.17 21.31
N ARG A 160 -2.15 24.24 21.22
CA ARG A 160 -3.01 24.75 22.31
C ARG A 160 -3.38 23.69 23.36
N ASN A 161 -3.26 22.40 23.04
CA ASN A 161 -3.71 21.31 23.89
C ASN A 161 -2.63 20.21 24.07
N PRO A 162 -1.43 20.53 24.57
CA PRO A 162 -0.34 19.55 24.69
C PRO A 162 -0.73 18.35 25.56
N ASP A 163 -1.42 18.56 26.68
CA ASP A 163 -1.83 17.47 27.56
C ASP A 163 -2.81 16.51 26.88
N LYS A 164 -3.78 17.06 26.12
CA LYS A 164 -4.75 16.24 25.38
C LYS A 164 -4.09 15.47 24.24
N LEU A 165 -3.11 16.10 23.58
CA LEU A 165 -2.31 15.42 22.56
C LEU A 165 -1.56 14.23 23.16
N MET A 166 -0.98 14.38 24.36
CA MET A 166 -0.30 13.28 25.04
C MET A 166 -1.23 12.15 25.45
N VAL A 167 -2.41 12.46 25.98
CA VAL A 167 -3.43 11.45 26.30
C VAL A 167 -3.88 10.69 25.05
N TRP A 168 -4.17 11.42 23.96
CA TRP A 168 -4.49 10.80 22.68
C TRP A 168 -3.35 9.91 22.16
N ALA A 169 -2.11 10.39 22.28
CA ALA A 169 -0.94 9.69 21.80
C ALA A 169 -0.70 8.36 22.53
N GLN A 170 -0.91 8.33 23.85
CA GLN A 170 -0.84 7.09 24.66
C GLN A 170 -1.89 6.07 24.21
N ASN A 171 -3.14 6.51 24.02
CA ASN A 171 -4.21 5.65 23.54
C ASN A 171 -3.91 5.11 22.14
N ALA A 172 -3.51 5.99 21.22
CA ALA A 172 -3.17 5.62 19.85
C ALA A 172 -1.94 4.70 19.77
N ARG A 173 -0.99 4.79 20.72
CA ARG A 173 0.12 3.84 20.86
C ARG A 173 -0.40 2.47 21.27
N ALA A 174 -1.20 2.40 22.33
CA ALA A 174 -1.76 1.13 22.82
C ALA A 174 -2.60 0.43 21.74
N GLU A 175 -3.43 1.18 21.02
CA GLU A 175 -4.19 0.65 19.87
C GLU A 175 -3.28 0.12 18.75
N HIS A 176 -2.20 0.84 18.45
CA HIS A 176 -1.25 0.42 17.42
C HIS A 176 -0.53 -0.88 17.82
N GLU A 177 -0.03 -0.97 19.05
CA GLU A 177 0.65 -2.15 19.58
C GLU A 177 -0.28 -3.37 19.60
N ALA A 178 -1.52 -3.21 20.08
CA ALA A 178 -2.52 -4.27 20.07
C ALA A 178 -2.82 -4.76 18.64
N LYS A 179 -2.96 -3.83 17.69
CA LYS A 179 -3.19 -4.18 16.28
C LYS A 179 -2.00 -4.92 15.66
N MET A 180 -0.77 -4.50 15.96
CA MET A 180 0.44 -5.15 15.44
C MET A 180 0.59 -6.56 16.01
N GLU A 181 0.28 -6.76 17.29
CA GLU A 181 0.29 -8.07 17.93
C GLU A 181 -0.77 -9.01 17.33
N GLN A 182 -1.98 -8.50 17.05
CA GLN A 182 -3.01 -9.26 16.36
C GLN A 182 -2.54 -9.69 14.97
N LEU A 183 -1.99 -8.76 14.18
CA LEU A 183 -1.48 -9.06 12.84
C LEU A 183 -0.33 -10.09 12.87
N ARG A 184 0.52 -10.05 13.90
CA ARG A 184 1.58 -11.05 14.10
C ARG A 184 0.98 -12.45 14.32
N LYS A 185 0.01 -12.58 15.22
CA LYS A 185 -0.70 -13.84 15.48
C LYS A 185 -1.40 -14.38 14.23
N GLU A 186 -2.07 -13.52 13.48
CA GLU A 186 -2.75 -13.91 12.23
C GLU A 186 -1.75 -14.41 11.16
N ARG A 187 -0.58 -13.79 11.06
CA ARG A 187 0.49 -14.25 10.15
C ARG A 187 1.08 -15.58 10.58
N GLU A 188 1.33 -15.76 11.88
CA GLU A 188 1.85 -17.02 12.43
C GLU A 188 0.85 -18.17 12.24
N ALA A 189 -0.44 -17.91 12.48
CA ALA A 189 -1.51 -18.87 12.22
C ALA A 189 -1.58 -19.25 10.73
N ARG A 190 -1.57 -18.27 9.83
CA ARG A 190 -1.58 -18.51 8.38
C ARG A 190 -0.37 -19.32 7.93
N ALA A 191 0.83 -18.98 8.42
CA ALA A 191 2.05 -19.72 8.09
C ALA A 191 2.01 -21.16 8.62
N ARG A 192 1.38 -21.41 9.77
CA ARG A 192 1.17 -22.76 10.30
C ARG A 192 0.18 -23.56 9.45
N GLU A 193 -0.95 -22.96 9.08
CA GLU A 193 -1.94 -23.59 8.18
C GLU A 193 -1.34 -23.93 6.81
N GLU A 194 -0.51 -23.04 6.25
CA GLU A 194 0.20 -23.28 4.99
C GLU A 194 1.21 -24.45 5.11
N LYS A 195 1.94 -24.54 6.22
CA LYS A 195 2.84 -25.68 6.49
C LYS A 195 2.08 -27.00 6.64
N GLU A 196 1.00 -27.00 7.41
CA GLU A 196 0.17 -28.19 7.62
C GLU A 196 -0.48 -28.67 6.30
N LYS A 197 -0.87 -27.75 5.42
CA LYS A 197 -1.33 -28.10 4.06
C LYS A 197 -0.23 -28.69 3.20
N ALA A 198 0.95 -28.07 3.18
CA ALA A 198 2.09 -28.57 2.40
C ALA A 198 2.59 -29.95 2.89
N GLU A 199 2.51 -30.22 4.20
CA GLU A 199 2.84 -31.54 4.76
C GLU A 199 1.80 -32.60 4.35
N LYS A 200 0.51 -32.26 4.35
CA LYS A 200 -0.55 -33.15 3.88
C LYS A 200 -0.41 -33.47 2.40
N GLU A 201 -0.20 -32.46 1.56
CA GLU A 201 0.02 -32.62 0.11
C GLU A 201 1.23 -33.54 -0.16
N LYS A 202 2.37 -33.34 0.53
CA LYS A 202 3.52 -34.24 0.41
C LYS A 202 3.24 -35.66 0.87
N THR A 203 2.42 -35.83 1.91
CA THR A 203 2.05 -37.16 2.42
C THR A 203 1.11 -37.86 1.45
N GLU A 204 0.19 -37.13 0.83
CA GLU A 204 -0.71 -37.63 -0.23
C GLU A 204 0.10 -38.04 -1.47
N GLU A 205 0.99 -37.18 -1.97
CA GLU A 205 1.89 -37.49 -3.09
C GLU A 205 2.77 -38.72 -2.81
N ALA A 206 3.33 -38.83 -1.60
CA ALA A 206 4.14 -39.99 -1.21
C ALA A 206 3.32 -41.30 -1.18
N ASN A 207 2.09 -41.23 -0.65
CA ASN A 207 1.18 -42.39 -0.61
C ASN A 207 0.71 -42.81 -2.01
N GLU A 208 0.46 -41.86 -2.92
CA GLU A 208 0.14 -42.15 -4.32
C GLU A 208 1.33 -42.81 -5.03
N GLY A 209 2.53 -42.27 -4.86
CA GLY A 209 3.76 -42.86 -5.42
C GLY A 209 4.04 -44.28 -4.91
N MET A 210 3.79 -44.56 -3.62
CA MET A 210 3.91 -45.92 -3.08
C MET A 210 2.92 -46.89 -3.73
N LYS A 211 1.64 -46.52 -3.86
CA LYS A 211 0.62 -47.37 -4.51
C LYS A 211 0.95 -47.65 -5.96
N GLU A 212 1.50 -46.67 -6.68
CA GLU A 212 1.90 -46.85 -8.07
C GLU A 212 3.09 -47.80 -8.20
N SER A 213 4.06 -47.73 -7.28
CA SER A 213 5.18 -48.66 -7.23
C SER A 213 4.77 -50.10 -6.88
N GLU A 214 3.89 -50.31 -5.91
CA GLU A 214 3.35 -51.64 -5.55
C GLU A 214 2.57 -52.26 -6.72
N MET A 215 1.81 -51.46 -7.45
CA MET A 215 1.04 -51.91 -8.61
C MET A 215 1.94 -52.30 -9.80
N LEU A 216 3.07 -51.62 -9.99
CA LEU A 216 4.09 -51.97 -10.98
C LEU A 216 4.81 -53.28 -10.59
N GLU A 217 5.12 -53.46 -9.31
CA GLU A 217 5.76 -54.67 -8.78
C GLU A 217 4.87 -55.90 -8.98
N GLN A 218 3.59 -55.82 -8.63
CA GLN A 218 2.61 -56.89 -8.84
C GLN A 218 2.40 -57.25 -10.32
N LYS A 219 2.47 -56.26 -11.23
CA LYS A 219 2.44 -56.50 -12.68
C LYS A 219 3.71 -57.19 -13.17
N GLY A 220 4.88 -56.81 -12.64
CA GLY A 220 6.16 -57.46 -12.94
C GLY A 220 6.19 -58.92 -12.49
N GLU A 221 5.73 -59.20 -11.28
CA GLU A 221 5.61 -60.57 -10.74
C GLU A 221 4.60 -61.42 -11.53
N SER A 222 3.45 -60.84 -11.91
CA SER A 222 2.45 -61.52 -12.73
C SER A 222 3.01 -61.87 -14.12
N ASN A 223 3.71 -60.94 -14.79
CA ASN A 223 4.33 -61.20 -16.08
C ASN A 223 5.42 -62.27 -15.99
N SER A 224 6.28 -62.23 -14.96
CA SER A 224 7.29 -63.27 -14.73
C SER A 224 6.67 -64.64 -14.47
N SER A 225 5.54 -64.70 -13.73
CA SER A 225 4.81 -65.95 -13.50
C SER A 225 4.19 -66.52 -14.78
N MET A 226 3.70 -65.65 -15.66
CA MET A 226 3.11 -66.03 -16.95
C MET A 226 4.19 -66.54 -17.92
N GLU A 227 5.35 -65.89 -17.98
CA GLU A 227 6.51 -66.35 -18.75
C GLU A 227 7.04 -67.70 -18.26
N ARG A 228 7.14 -67.90 -16.93
CA ARG A 228 7.55 -69.21 -16.36
C ARG A 228 6.55 -70.32 -16.71
N ARG A 229 5.25 -70.04 -16.73
CA ARG A 229 4.21 -70.98 -17.17
C ARG A 229 4.36 -71.34 -18.65
N GLN A 230 4.56 -70.36 -19.52
CA GLN A 230 4.83 -70.60 -20.95
C GLN A 230 6.11 -71.43 -21.19
N VAL A 231 7.15 -71.23 -20.38
CA VAL A 231 8.37 -72.03 -20.48
C VAL A 231 8.14 -73.47 -20.03
N LEU A 232 7.35 -73.69 -18.96
CA LEU A 232 6.99 -75.03 -18.50
C LEU A 232 6.07 -75.77 -19.47
N ASP A 233 5.06 -75.10 -20.05
CA ASP A 233 4.19 -75.67 -21.08
C ASP A 233 4.99 -76.07 -22.35
N ASN A 234 6.02 -75.30 -22.71
CA ASN A 234 6.94 -75.63 -23.81
C ASN A 234 7.90 -76.80 -23.49
N LEU A 235 8.17 -77.06 -22.21
CA LEU A 235 8.99 -78.18 -21.74
C LEU A 235 8.17 -79.49 -21.69
N GLU A 236 6.89 -79.42 -21.34
CA GLU A 236 5.97 -80.58 -21.38
C GLU A 236 5.66 -81.04 -22.81
N LEU A 237 5.79 -80.18 -23.82
CA LEU A 237 5.65 -80.52 -25.25
C LEU A 237 6.88 -81.22 -25.88
N ARG A 238 7.96 -81.49 -25.12
CA ARG A 238 9.21 -82.10 -25.65
C ARG A 238 9.52 -83.51 -25.15
N ALA A 239 8.59 -84.18 -24.46
CA ALA A 239 8.76 -85.58 -24.08
C ALA A 239 8.10 -86.52 -25.11
N GLU A 240 8.75 -86.71 -26.27
CA GLU A 240 8.51 -87.87 -27.15
C GLU A 240 9.73 -88.83 -27.14
N PRO A 241 9.53 -90.13 -27.42
CA PRO A 241 10.41 -91.22 -26.96
C PRO A 241 11.46 -91.67 -27.98
N GLY A 242 12.57 -92.23 -27.48
CA GLY A 242 13.53 -93.05 -28.23
C GLY A 242 14.84 -92.32 -28.55
N CYS A 243 16.01 -92.94 -28.64
CA CYS A 243 16.39 -94.36 -28.72
C CYS A 243 17.91 -94.46 -28.38
N LEU A 244 18.35 -95.70 -28.12
CA LEU A 244 19.75 -96.18 -27.99
C LEU A 244 20.64 -95.73 -29.19
N VAL A 245 21.98 -95.76 -29.18
CA VAL A 245 22.89 -96.94 -29.11
C VAL A 245 24.36 -96.44 -29.04
N SER A 246 25.21 -97.24 -28.34
CA SER A 246 26.69 -97.41 -28.34
C SER A 246 27.62 -96.24 -28.09
#